data_AF-A0A3D5JYC9-F1
#
_entry.id   AF-A0A3D5JYC9-F1
#
_cell.length_a   1.000
_cell.length_b   1.000
_cell.length_c   1.000
_cell.angle_alpha   90.00
_cell.angle_beta   90.00
_cell.angle_gamma   90.00
#
_symmetry.space_group_name_H-M   'P 1'
#
loop_
_entity.id
_entity.type
_entity.pdbx_description
1 polymer ?
#
loop_
_entity_poly.entity_id
_entity_poly.type
_entity_poly.pdbx_seq_one_letter_code
_entity_poly.pdbx_strand_id
1 'polypeptide(L)' 'MCGGSHLKCREFLHVGALGAAWLSLPQLLAAKEAGAVRPGHDNRACIMIFNLGAPSHVDLWDMKPDAPKEIRGPFKPIR' A
#
# COMPACT_ATOMS: atom_id res chain seq x y z
N MET A 1 -36.53 21.82 -4.06
CA MET A 1 -35.25 22.02 -4.79
C MET A 1 -34.59 23.26 -4.22
N CYS A 2 -33.61 23.07 -3.32
CA CYS A 2 -32.60 24.01 -2.81
C CYS A 2 -32.05 23.43 -1.50
N GLY A 3 -30.93 22.69 -1.58
CA GLY A 3 -30.20 22.16 -0.42
C GLY A 3 -28.72 22.53 -0.56
N GLY A 4 -28.44 23.82 -0.42
CA GLY A 4 -27.16 24.45 -0.76
C GLY A 4 -26.04 24.16 0.25
N SER A 5 -24.91 23.70 -0.31
CA SER A 5 -23.53 24.07 0.02
C SER A 5 -23.04 23.90 1.46
N HIS A 6 -22.58 22.69 1.80
CA HIS A 6 -21.38 22.55 2.64
C HIS A 6 -20.45 21.53 1.97
N LEU A 7 -19.53 22.03 1.14
CA LEU A 7 -18.40 21.23 0.69
C LEU A 7 -17.61 20.83 1.93
N LYS A 8 -17.64 19.54 2.28
CA LYS A 8 -16.85 19.01 3.39
C LYS A 8 -15.37 19.24 3.06
N CYS A 9 -14.55 19.59 4.05
CA CYS A 9 -13.11 19.84 3.87
C CYS A 9 -12.41 18.71 3.07
N ARG A 10 -12.81 17.45 3.29
CA ARG A 10 -12.33 16.30 2.52
C ARG A 10 -12.64 16.37 1.02
N GLU A 11 -13.85 16.79 0.65
CA GLU A 11 -14.25 16.90 -0.76
C GLU A 11 -13.49 18.05 -1.45
N PHE A 12 -13.28 19.16 -0.74
CA PHE A 12 -12.43 20.24 -1.23
C PHE A 12 -10.97 19.80 -1.44
N LEU A 13 -10.39 19.08 -0.48
CA LEU A 13 -9.04 18.53 -0.59
C LEU A 13 -8.92 17.49 -1.72
N HIS A 14 -9.92 16.62 -1.90
CA HIS A 14 -9.93 15.67 -3.00
C HIS A 14 -9.96 16.36 -4.37
N VAL A 15 -10.87 17.30 -4.58
CA VAL A 15 -10.97 18.02 -5.86
C VAL A 15 -9.71 18.84 -6.14
N GLY A 16 -9.17 19.52 -5.12
CA GLY A 16 -7.93 20.28 -5.24
C GLY A 16 -6.70 19.39 -5.53
N ALA A 17 -6.57 18.27 -4.82
CA ALA A 17 -5.47 17.33 -5.03
C ALA A 17 -5.53 16.66 -6.40
N LEU A 18 -6.73 16.29 -6.88
CA LEU A 18 -6.91 15.74 -8.22
C LEU A 18 -6.54 16.74 -9.30
N GLY A 19 -6.94 18.01 -9.18
CA GLY A 19 -6.56 19.06 -10.11
C GLY A 19 -5.05 19.30 -10.16
N ALA A 20 -4.40 19.41 -8.99
CA ALA A 20 -2.96 19.62 -8.91
C ALA A 20 -2.16 18.41 -9.44
N ALA A 21 -2.58 17.19 -9.12
CA ALA A 21 -1.97 15.97 -9.62
C ALA A 21 -2.12 15.86 -11.15
N TRP A 22 -3.31 16.18 -11.68
CA TRP A 22 -3.57 16.10 -13.12
C TRP A 22 -2.71 17.09 -13.92
N LEU A 23 -2.55 18.32 -13.42
CA LEU A 23 -1.79 19.35 -14.11
C LEU A 23 -0.27 19.13 -14.04
N SER A 24 0.22 18.52 -12.95
CA SER A 24 1.65 18.22 -12.75
C SER A 24 2.11 16.90 -13.38
N LEU A 25 1.19 15.98 -13.67
CA LEU A 25 1.50 14.66 -14.22
C LEU A 25 2.25 14.71 -15.57
N PRO A 26 1.87 15.53 -16.57
CA PRO A 26 2.59 15.60 -17.85
C PRO A 26 4.05 16.06 -17.68
N GLN A 27 4.28 17.04 -16.79
CA GLN A 27 5.63 17.52 -16.49
C GLN A 27 6.46 16.44 -15.78
N LEU A 28 5.84 15.65 -14.90
CA LEU A 28 6.51 14.53 -14.25
C LEU A 28 6.88 13.42 -15.25
N LEU A 29 6.00 13.08 -16.20
CA LEU A 29 6.30 12.09 -17.25
C LEU A 29 7.43 12.59 -18.17
N ALA A 30 7.38 13.85 -18.61
CA ALA A 30 8.45 14.44 -19.41
C ALA A 30 9.79 14.47 -18.66
N ALA A 31 9.79 14.81 -17.37
CA ALA A 31 10.98 14.74 -16.52
C ALA A 31 11.51 13.31 -16.37
N LYS A 32 10.62 12.30 -16.33
CA LYS A 32 11.01 10.89 -16.29
C LYS A 32 11.68 10.46 -17.58
N GLU A 33 11.13 10.83 -18.74
CA GLU A 33 11.73 10.57 -20.06
C GLU A 33 13.08 11.27 -20.24
N ALA A 34 13.21 12.49 -19.73
CA ALA A 34 14.47 13.25 -19.75
C ALA A 34 15.53 12.74 -18.74
N GLY A 35 15.24 11.68 -17.98
CA GLY A 35 16.15 11.12 -16.98
C GLY A 35 16.36 12.01 -15.74
N ALA A 36 15.52 13.03 -15.53
CA ALA A 36 15.59 13.94 -14.39
C ALA A 36 14.93 13.37 -13.10
N VAL A 37 14.35 12.17 -13.17
CA VAL A 37 13.77 11.45 -12.04
C VAL A 37 14.67 10.30 -11.63
N ARG A 38 14.89 10.11 -10.32
CA ARG A 38 15.74 9.03 -9.79
C ARG A 38 15.16 7.66 -10.21
N PRO A 39 15.94 6.81 -10.90
CA PRO A 39 15.49 5.48 -11.27
C PRO A 39 15.33 4.58 -10.02
N GLY A 40 14.42 3.60 -10.09
CA GLY A 40 14.33 2.52 -9.09
C GLY A 40 13.22 2.63 -8.04
N HIS A 41 12.34 3.64 -8.10
CA HIS A 41 11.25 3.82 -7.13
C HIS A 41 9.86 3.36 -7.62
N ASP A 42 9.76 2.81 -8.83
CA ASP A 42 8.48 2.45 -9.46
C ASP A 42 7.93 1.08 -8.99
N ASN A 43 8.78 0.18 -8.51
CA ASN A 43 8.43 -1.20 -8.18
C ASN A 43 8.33 -1.43 -6.67
N ARG A 44 7.45 -0.69 -5.99
CA ARG A 44 7.17 -0.92 -4.56
C ARG A 44 5.99 -1.87 -4.41
N ALA A 45 6.26 -3.08 -3.92
CA ALA A 45 5.23 -4.03 -3.50
C ALA A 45 5.03 -3.96 -1.99
N CYS A 46 3.77 -3.93 -1.53
CA CYS A 46 3.40 -3.96 -0.12
C CYS A 46 2.44 -5.13 0.11
N ILE A 47 2.70 -5.95 1.12
CA ILE A 47 1.81 -7.02 1.56
C ILE A 47 1.17 -6.57 2.86
N MET A 48 -0.16 -6.35 2.84
CA MET A 48 -0.90 -5.98 4.03
C MET A 48 -1.47 -7.22 4.70
N ILE A 49 -0.98 -7.54 5.90
CA ILE A 49 -1.42 -8.68 6.70
C ILE A 49 -2.31 -8.17 7.83
N PHE A 50 -3.60 -8.51 7.79
CA PHE A 50 -4.55 -8.16 8.85
C PHE A 50 -4.56 -9.23 9.95
N ASN A 51 -3.88 -8.94 11.04
CA ASN A 51 -3.92 -9.76 12.26
C ASN A 51 -4.91 -9.12 13.24
N LEU A 52 -6.15 -9.62 13.30
CA LEU A 52 -7.09 -9.21 14.35
C LEU A 52 -6.60 -9.76 15.70
N GLY A 53 -6.02 -8.91 16.54
CA GLY A 53 -5.67 -9.23 17.93
C GLY A 53 -4.19 -9.51 18.19
N ALA A 54 -3.54 -10.34 17.37
CA ALA A 54 -2.08 -10.51 17.23
C ALA A 54 -1.83 -11.72 16.31
N PRO A 55 -0.70 -11.77 15.58
CA PRO A 55 -0.29 -13.02 14.94
C PRO A 55 0.00 -14.11 15.98
N SER A 56 -0.20 -15.38 15.62
CA SER A 56 0.18 -16.49 16.50
C SER A 56 1.70 -16.54 16.67
N HIS A 57 2.17 -17.07 17.81
CA HIS A 57 3.61 -17.24 18.06
C HIS A 57 4.30 -18.13 17.02
N VAL A 58 3.55 -19.12 16.50
CA VAL A 58 4.00 -20.06 15.47
C VAL A 58 4.23 -19.36 14.12
N ASP A 59 3.44 -18.34 13.80
CA ASP A 59 3.54 -17.61 12.53
C ASP A 59 4.67 -16.58 12.50
N LEU A 60 5.18 -16.16 13.68
CA LEU A 60 6.23 -15.14 13.78
C LEU A 60 7.61 -15.72 14.08
N TRP A 61 7.72 -16.52 15.14
CA TRP A 61 9.02 -16.78 15.78
C TRP A 61 9.44 -18.25 15.76
N ASP A 62 8.50 -19.19 15.74
CA ASP A 62 8.82 -20.62 15.72
C ASP A 62 7.74 -21.42 14.99
N MET A 63 7.92 -21.58 13.67
CA MET A 63 7.02 -22.40 12.85
C MET A 63 7.12 -23.91 13.12
N LYS A 64 7.93 -24.32 14.11
CA LYS A 64 8.16 -25.70 14.55
C LYS A 64 8.19 -26.68 13.36
N PRO A 65 9.16 -26.55 12.44
CA PRO A 65 9.15 -27.26 11.16
C PRO A 65 9.13 -28.79 11.31
N ASP A 66 9.63 -29.31 12.43
CA ASP A 66 9.71 -30.74 12.74
C ASP A 66 8.48 -31.27 13.51
N ALA A 67 7.49 -30.43 13.83
CA ALA A 67 6.27 -30.89 14.49
C ALA A 67 5.36 -31.68 13.54
N PRO A 68 4.47 -32.54 14.10
CA PRO A 68 3.40 -33.17 13.34
C PRO A 68 2.56 -32.17 12.53
N LYS A 69 1.98 -32.63 11.41
CA LYS A 69 1.25 -31.77 10.46
C LYS A 69 0.05 -31.07 11.09
N GLU A 70 -0.49 -31.65 12.16
CA GLU A 70 -1.62 -31.14 12.91
C GLU A 70 -1.28 -29.84 13.67
N ILE A 71 0.02 -29.56 13.92
CA ILE A 71 0.48 -28.44 14.76
C ILE A 71 1.30 -27.42 13.97
N ARG A 72 2.13 -27.83 12.99
CA ARG A 72 3.17 -26.97 12.39
C ARG A 72 2.71 -25.95 11.33
N GLY A 73 1.40 -25.77 11.14
CA GLY A 73 0.86 -24.92 10.07
C GLY A 73 1.17 -25.45 8.65
N PRO A 74 0.54 -24.89 7.61
CA PRO A 74 0.66 -25.39 6.23
C PRO A 74 1.97 -24.95 5.55
N PHE A 75 2.61 -23.89 6.03
CA PHE A 75 3.76 -23.28 5.38
C PHE A 75 5.09 -23.97 5.75
N LYS A 76 6.10 -23.78 4.91
CA LYS A 76 7.49 -24.24 5.13
C LYS A 76 8.42 -23.03 5.13
N PRO A 77 9.53 -23.04 5.89
CA PRO A 77 10.45 -21.92 5.90
C PRO A 77 11.05 -21.75 4.49
N ILE A 78 11.12 -20.50 4.03
CA ILE A 78 11.76 -20.15 2.76
C ILE A 78 13.27 -20.15 2.98
N ARG A 79 14.04 -20.80 2.09
CA ARG A 79 15.51 -20.75 2.04
C ARG A 79 15.95 -19.92 0.85
#